data_AF-A0A0A1ZS01-F1
#
_entry.id   AF-A0A0A1ZS01-F1
#
_cell.length_a   1.000
_cell.length_b   1.000
_cell.length_c   1.000
_cell.angle_alpha   90.00
_cell.angle_beta   90.00
_cell.angle_gamma   90.00
#
_symmetry.space_group_name_H-M   'P 1'
#
loop_
_entity.id
_entity.type
_entity.pdbx_description
1 polymer ?
#
loop_
_entity_poly.entity_id
_entity_poly.type
_entity_poly.pdbx_seq_one_letter_code
_entity_poly.pdbx_strand_id
1 'polypeptide(L)' 'MSNSNFDKNGLDSFGIHWLQYTAFAISCFAIFTTWAFFYDEIFHNFIMNILRFINCSGFNCNGAF' A
#
# COMPACT_ATOMS: atom_id res chain seq x y z
N MET A 1 18.40 -23.76 7.16
CA MET A 1 18.34 -23.57 5.70
C MET A 1 17.10 -22.75 5.40
N SER A 2 17.27 -21.52 4.91
CA SER A 2 16.15 -20.64 4.58
C SER A 2 15.57 -21.08 3.23
N ASN A 3 14.28 -21.42 3.19
CA ASN A 3 13.53 -21.74 1.96
C ASN A 3 13.23 -20.46 1.16
N SER A 4 14.28 -19.74 0.77
CA SER A 4 14.18 -18.55 -0.06
C SER A 4 14.32 -18.96 -1.52
N ASN A 5 13.34 -18.63 -2.36
CA ASN A 5 13.45 -18.75 -3.82
C ASN A 5 14.45 -17.74 -4.42
N PHE A 6 14.99 -16.85 -3.58
CA PHE A 6 16.00 -15.87 -3.94
C PHE A 6 17.39 -16.30 -3.45
N ASP A 7 18.39 -16.13 -4.31
CA ASP A 7 19.79 -16.33 -3.99
C ASP A 7 20.28 -15.30 -2.95
N LYS A 8 21.51 -15.46 -2.44
CA LYS A 8 22.19 -14.56 -1.50
C LYS A 8 22.22 -13.09 -1.94
N ASN A 9 22.13 -12.84 -3.23
CA ASN A 9 22.08 -11.49 -3.82
C ASN A 9 20.64 -10.97 -3.99
N GLY A 10 19.63 -11.70 -3.51
CA GLY A 10 18.23 -11.33 -3.61
C GLY A 10 17.60 -11.54 -4.99
N LEU A 11 18.27 -12.28 -5.87
CA LEU A 11 17.83 -12.55 -7.25
C LEU A 11 17.13 -13.92 -7.33
N ASP A 12 16.06 -14.01 -8.11
CA ASP A 12 15.41 -15.29 -8.41
C ASP A 12 16.13 -16.03 -9.56
N SER A 13 15.62 -17.21 -9.93
CA SER A 13 16.15 -18.02 -11.04
C SER A 13 16.08 -17.33 -12.42
N PHE A 14 15.31 -16.26 -12.56
CA PHE A 14 15.17 -15.47 -13.78
C PHE A 14 16.00 -14.18 -13.73
N GLY A 15 16.75 -13.94 -12.64
CA GLY A 15 17.56 -12.74 -12.44
C GLY A 15 16.75 -11.51 -12.00
N ILE A 16 15.51 -11.69 -11.53
CA ILE A 16 14.67 -10.61 -11.01
C ILE A 16 14.94 -10.45 -9.51
N HIS A 17 15.19 -9.22 -9.09
CA HIS A 17 15.45 -8.93 -7.68
C HIS A 17 14.13 -8.89 -6.88
N TRP A 18 14.12 -9.42 -5.66
CA TRP A 18 12.92 -9.43 -4.80
C TRP A 18 12.31 -8.03 -4.62
N LEU A 19 13.13 -6.96 -4.57
CA LEU A 19 12.63 -5.58 -4.51
C LEU A 19 11.83 -5.17 -5.75
N GLN A 20 12.14 -5.71 -6.93
CA GLN A 20 11.36 -5.43 -8.14
C GLN A 20 9.97 -6.07 -8.05
N TYR A 21 9.88 -7.29 -7.51
CA TYR A 21 8.58 -7.91 -7.21
C TYR A 21 7.79 -7.11 -6.18
N THR A 22 8.46 -6.66 -5.11
CA THR A 22 7.82 -5.82 -4.09
C THR A 22 7.35 -4.49 -4.67
N ALA A 23 8.18 -3.81 -5.46
CA ALA A 23 7.82 -2.55 -6.11
C ALA A 23 6.61 -2.75 -7.03
N PHE A 24 6.60 -3.81 -7.84
CA PHE A 24 5.47 -4.14 -8.70
C PHE A 24 4.19 -4.39 -7.91
N ALA A 25 4.23 -5.20 -6.86
CA ALA A 25 3.07 -5.48 -6.02
C ALA A 25 2.52 -4.21 -5.35
N ILE A 26 3.40 -3.36 -4.81
CA ILE A 26 3.01 -2.08 -4.19
C ILE A 26 2.40 -1.14 -5.23
N SER A 27 2.99 -1.04 -6.43
CA SER A 27 2.44 -0.22 -7.50
C SER A 27 1.06 -0.70 -7.95
N CYS A 28 0.87 -2.01 -8.14
CA CYS A 28 -0.44 -2.57 -8.47
C CYS A 28 -1.48 -2.27 -7.38
N PHE A 29 -1.09 -2.44 -6.11
CA PHE A 29 -1.95 -2.14 -4.98
C PHE A 29 -2.31 -0.65 -4.94
N ALA A 30 -1.34 0.25 -5.14
CA ALA A 30 -1.58 1.69 -5.17
C ALA A 30 -2.53 2.11 -6.30
N ILE A 31 -2.41 1.52 -7.49
CA ILE A 31 -3.32 1.79 -8.61
C ILE A 31 -4.73 1.32 -8.26
N PHE A 32 -4.87 0.10 -7.73
CA PHE A 32 -6.16 -0.45 -7.34
C PHE A 32 -6.84 0.37 -6.24
N THR A 33 -6.11 0.71 -5.18
CA THR A 33 -6.66 1.51 -4.07
C THR A 33 -7.00 2.92 -4.51
N THR A 34 -6.21 3.52 -5.40
CA THR A 34 -6.54 4.83 -6.00
C THR A 34 -7.85 4.76 -6.77
N TRP A 35 -8.01 3.75 -7.63
CA TRP A 35 -9.26 3.55 -8.37
C TRP A 35 -10.44 3.32 -7.41
N ALA A 36 -10.31 2.41 -6.45
CA ALA A 36 -11.36 2.12 -5.48
C ALA A 36 -11.73 3.37 -4.66
N PHE A 37 -10.77 4.23 -4.32
CA PHE A 37 -11.04 5.47 -3.60
C PHE A 37 -11.88 6.47 -4.39
N PHE A 38 -11.78 6.51 -5.72
CA PHE A 38 -12.55 7.45 -6.53
C PHE A 38 -13.89 6.90 -7.01
N TYR A 39 -14.00 5.58 -7.20
CA TYR A 39 -15.17 4.97 -7.84
C TYR A 39 -16.06 4.16 -6.89
N ASP A 40 -15.61 3.87 -5.66
CA ASP A 40 -16.41 3.18 -4.65
C ASP A 40 -16.61 4.09 -3.43
N GLU A 41 -17.84 4.54 -3.22
CA GLU A 41 -18.19 5.47 -2.13
C GLU A 41 -17.99 4.86 -0.73
N ILE A 42 -18.18 3.54 -0.58
CA ILE A 42 -17.99 2.84 0.70
C ILE A 42 -16.50 2.81 1.03
N PHE A 43 -15.67 2.46 0.05
CA PHE A 43 -14.22 2.44 0.21
C PHE A 43 -13.66 3.86 0.42
N HIS A 44 -14.15 4.85 -0.33
CA HIS A 44 -13.81 6.25 -0.14
C HIS A 44 -14.07 6.71 1.31
N ASN A 45 -15.28 6.47 1.81
CA ASN A 45 -15.67 6.89 3.15
C ASN A 45 -14.88 6.14 4.25
N PHE A 46 -14.55 4.87 4.02
CA PHE A 46 -13.68 4.09 4.90
C PHE A 46 -12.27 4.70 5.01
N ILE A 47 -11.64 5.03 3.89
CA ILE A 47 -10.31 5.66 3.88
C ILE A 47 -10.35 7.04 4.52
N MET A 48 -11.37 7.85 4.22
CA MET A 48 -11.52 9.17 4.85
C MET A 48 -11.72 9.08 6.36
N ASN A 49 -12.44 8.07 6.86
CA ASN A 49 -12.58 7.83 8.30
C ASN A 49 -11.26 7.42 8.96
N ILE A 50 -10.43 6.60 8.30
CA ILE A 50 -9.09 6.27 8.78
C ILE A 50 -8.20 7.50 8.81
N LEU A 51 -8.17 8.28 7.72
CA LEU A 51 -7.38 9.52 7.64
C LEU A 51 -7.83 10.52 8.71
N ARG A 52 -9.14 10.61 8.96
CA ARG A 52 -9.72 11.40 10.06
C ARG A 52 -9.24 10.90 11.40
N PHE A 53 -9.30 9.59 11.67
CA PHE A 53 -8.80 9.01 12.93
C PHE A 53 -7.32 9.33 13.14
N ILE A 54 -6.47 9.16 12.11
CA ILE A 54 -5.03 9.45 12.18
C ILE A 54 -4.77 10.95 12.42
N ASN A 55 -5.44 11.85 11.68
CA ASN A 55 -5.31 13.30 11.89
C ASN A 55 -5.83 13.73 13.26
N CYS A 56 -6.95 13.18 13.71
CA CYS A 56 -7.51 13.43 15.03
C CYS A 56 -6.67 12.86 16.18
N SER A 57 -5.82 11.87 15.90
CA SER A 57 -4.90 11.27 16.88
C SER A 57 -3.59 12.06 17.04
N GLY A 58 -3.34 13.10 16.22
CA GLY A 58 -2.06 13.83 16.21
C GLY A 58 -2.13 15.35 16.02
N PHE A 59 -3.08 15.90 15.27
CA PHE A 59 -3.18 17.34 15.01
C PHE A 59 -4.66 17.76 14.84
N ASN A 60 -5.26 18.23 15.94
CA ASN A 60 -6.44 19.10 16.01
C ASN A 60 -7.63 18.78 15.08
N CYS A 61 -8.66 18.10 15.61
CA CYS A 61 -9.93 17.76 14.96
C CYS A 61 -10.86 18.93 14.59
N ASN A 62 -10.39 20.18 14.48
CA ASN A 62 -11.29 21.35 14.35
C ASN A 62 -11.58 21.81 12.90
N GLY A 63 -11.28 21.03 11.87
CA GLY A 63 -11.41 21.50 10.48
C GLY A 63 -11.85 20.49 9.42
N ALA A 64 -12.31 19.30 9.81
CA ALA A 64 -12.86 18.34 8.85
C ALA A 64 -14.36 18.63 8.60
N PHE A 65 -14.66 19.82 8.08
CA PHE A 65 -15.96 20.17 7.51
C PHE A 65 -15.88 20.13 5.99
#